data_AF-A0A7D8YZK5-F1
#
_entry.id   AF-A0A7D8YZK5-F1
#
_cell.length_a   1.000
_cell.length_b   1.000
_cell.length_c   1.000
_cell.angle_alpha   90.00
_cell.angle_beta   90.00
_cell.angle_gamma   90.00
#
_symmetry.space_group_name_H-M   'P 1'
#
loop_
_entity.id
_entity.type
_entity.pdbx_description
1 polymer ?
#
loop_
_entity_poly.entity_id
_entity_poly.type
_entity_poly.pdbx_seq_one_letter_code
_entity_poly.pdbx_strand_id
1 'polypeptide(L)'
;YARVFASARRWASDNPDTEPDAATASLLSVLYGLGSPCEIPDESIVEIELMMDIGSTQELWKLQAELDRWVIDSPVDDRRARILVDRERPVEARIFRRGNPLRKEAFVPRQFLSLLSAEDAAPFADGSGRAELARAIIDPANPLTARVIVNRVWGHYFGRGLVDTPSDFGLRASAPSHPELLDWLASRLIEENWSLKNLHRRILLSATFRQASDGPGDPAVRWRAEQSDPGNHLLWHWQPRRLTFEEMRDSLIAVTGGLDLRVGGKPDPGQWGAPFSDRRTLYGTVDRQFLPGLLRVFDFANPDLHIPQRSETTAPQQSLFFLNHPLVIDRVDRLMRNLTDQFPGDDPAATQRRVDALFRAVLLREPSPQEAAEAMEFLAHAASDTQPSGPPTADDWTYGYGKLDEATGATIGFTPLPHFNGDGWQGGPQYPDAKLGWVRLDATGGHPGNDLAHAAIRRWTAPRDMTIEIRSEFKHEPPQGDGVRAAIIAGVVDQSDDAAGQPASSADGSQRTGILARGDFHQSAGSLEVERLTVTAGQTIDFLVDIGDGLAYDQFLWRIRLSELPAEDSVVTLWDSQQDFLGDSTRLLTPWQQLAQVLLCTNEFLFVP
;
A
#
# COMPACT_ATOMS: atom_id res chain seq x y z
N TYR A 1 3.85 -54.06 -12.24
CA TYR A 1 3.89 -53.45 -10.90
C TYR A 1 2.52 -53.33 -10.25
N ALA A 2 1.57 -52.52 -10.74
CA ALA A 2 0.26 -52.33 -10.09
C ALA A 2 -0.55 -53.62 -9.79
N ARG A 3 -0.57 -54.61 -10.69
CA ARG A 3 -1.25 -55.90 -10.44
C ARG A 3 -0.58 -56.73 -9.33
N VAL A 4 0.76 -56.74 -9.30
CA VAL A 4 1.54 -57.45 -8.27
C VAL A 4 1.28 -56.81 -6.89
N PHE A 5 1.21 -55.48 -6.85
CA PHE A 5 0.89 -54.72 -5.64
C PHE A 5 -0.52 -55.00 -5.13
N ALA A 6 -1.53 -54.95 -6.00
CA ALA A 6 -2.92 -55.26 -5.63
C ALA A 6 -3.07 -56.70 -5.11
N SER A 7 -2.36 -57.66 -5.72
CA SER A 7 -2.34 -59.05 -5.26
C SER A 7 -1.65 -59.21 -3.91
N ALA A 8 -0.50 -58.57 -3.69
CA ALA A 8 0.22 -58.64 -2.41
C ALA A 8 -0.55 -57.99 -1.26
N ARG A 9 -1.15 -56.81 -1.49
CA ARG A 9 -1.95 -56.09 -0.48
C ARG A 9 -3.23 -56.86 -0.12
N ARG A 10 -3.88 -57.47 -1.11
CA ARG A 10 -5.06 -58.33 -0.89
C ARG A 10 -4.69 -59.57 -0.09
N TRP A 11 -3.58 -60.24 -0.45
CA TRP A 11 -3.08 -61.39 0.30
C TRP A 11 -2.75 -61.04 1.76
N ALA A 12 -2.04 -59.94 2.01
CA ALA A 12 -1.70 -59.50 3.36
C ALA A 12 -2.94 -59.12 4.19
N SER A 13 -3.95 -58.50 3.58
CA SER A 13 -5.24 -58.21 4.23
C SER A 13 -6.04 -59.46 4.54
N ASP A 14 -5.99 -60.47 3.67
CA ASP A 14 -6.73 -61.72 3.82
C ASP A 14 -6.04 -62.70 4.81
N ASN A 15 -4.78 -62.44 5.20
CA ASN A 15 -3.94 -63.33 6.02
C ASN A 15 -3.11 -62.57 7.09
N PRO A 16 -3.74 -61.87 8.05
CA PRO A 16 -3.05 -60.98 8.98
C PRO A 16 -2.11 -61.70 9.98
N ASP A 17 -2.36 -62.98 10.27
CA ASP A 17 -1.64 -63.74 11.30
C ASP A 17 -0.78 -64.90 10.74
N THR A 18 -0.61 -64.97 9.42
CA THR A 18 0.11 -66.06 8.75
C THR A 18 1.54 -65.64 8.40
N GLU A 19 2.55 -66.34 8.90
CA GLU A 19 3.94 -66.07 8.48
C GLU A 19 4.09 -66.32 6.97
N PRO A 20 4.56 -65.33 6.20
CA PRO A 20 4.72 -65.48 4.76
C PRO A 20 5.81 -66.51 4.45
N ASP A 21 5.59 -67.31 3.41
CA ASP A 21 6.64 -68.17 2.87
C ASP A 21 7.84 -67.34 2.38
N ALA A 22 8.99 -67.97 2.18
CA ALA A 22 10.24 -67.26 1.83
C ALA A 22 10.13 -66.41 0.56
N ALA A 23 9.28 -66.80 -0.40
CA ALA A 23 9.08 -66.06 -1.64
C ALA A 23 8.22 -64.81 -1.41
N THR A 24 7.18 -64.93 -0.59
CA THR A 24 6.30 -63.84 -0.20
C THR A 24 7.02 -62.87 0.73
N ALA A 25 7.84 -63.36 1.66
CA ALA A 25 8.70 -62.55 2.51
C ALA A 25 9.69 -61.70 1.69
N SER A 26 10.32 -62.28 0.66
CA SER A 26 11.21 -61.54 -0.25
C SER A 26 10.47 -60.50 -1.11
N LEU A 27 9.22 -60.75 -1.48
CA LEU A 27 8.37 -59.78 -2.18
C LEU A 27 7.97 -58.64 -1.25
N LEU A 28 7.56 -58.96 -0.02
CA LEU A 28 7.20 -57.98 1.00
C LEU A 28 8.41 -57.10 1.36
N SER A 29 9.63 -57.63 1.41
CA SER A 29 10.82 -56.81 1.66
C SER A 29 11.14 -55.82 0.53
N VAL A 30 10.73 -56.10 -0.72
CA VAL A 30 10.87 -55.15 -1.84
C VAL A 30 9.71 -54.14 -1.86
N LEU A 31 8.52 -54.55 -1.46
CA LEU A 31 7.30 -53.72 -1.47
C LEU A 31 7.16 -52.81 -0.24
N TYR A 32 7.75 -53.19 0.90
CA TYR A 32 7.61 -52.50 2.18
C TYR A 32 8.96 -52.25 2.88
N GLY A 33 10.07 -52.67 2.27
CA GLY A 33 11.41 -52.36 2.79
C GLY A 33 11.83 -50.93 2.48
N LEU A 34 12.84 -50.47 3.20
CA LEU A 34 13.39 -49.12 3.10
C LEU A 34 13.92 -48.85 1.68
N GLY A 35 13.40 -47.83 1.01
CA GLY A 35 13.71 -47.53 -0.40
C GLY A 35 12.82 -48.26 -1.41
N SER A 36 11.70 -48.83 -0.97
CA SER A 36 10.69 -49.40 -1.86
C SER A 36 10.12 -48.32 -2.79
N PRO A 37 9.85 -48.62 -4.07
CA PRO A 37 9.10 -47.71 -4.95
C PRO A 37 7.65 -47.47 -4.47
N CYS A 38 7.20 -48.20 -3.45
CA CYS A 38 5.89 -48.05 -2.83
C CYS A 38 5.91 -47.31 -1.48
N GLU A 39 7.10 -46.98 -0.97
CA GLU A 39 7.27 -46.12 0.19
C GLU A 39 7.10 -44.67 -0.28
N ILE A 40 6.12 -43.96 0.29
CA ILE A 40 6.01 -42.52 0.10
C ILE A 40 6.82 -41.88 1.23
N PRO A 41 7.91 -41.15 0.91
CA PRO A 41 8.69 -40.46 1.92
C PRO A 41 7.82 -39.51 2.75
N ASP A 42 8.08 -39.40 4.05
CA ASP A 42 7.50 -38.37 4.92
C ASP A 42 8.18 -37.02 4.62
N GLU A 43 7.95 -36.52 3.41
CA GLU A 43 8.48 -35.28 2.88
C GLU A 43 7.32 -34.36 2.43
N SER A 44 7.65 -33.10 2.14
CA SER A 44 6.66 -32.16 1.63
C SER A 44 6.06 -32.66 0.31
N ILE A 45 4.79 -32.33 0.06
CA ILE A 45 4.10 -32.68 -1.19
C ILE A 45 4.91 -32.33 -2.45
N VAL A 46 5.66 -31.23 -2.45
CA VAL A 46 6.53 -30.80 -3.57
C VAL A 46 7.58 -31.86 -3.93
N GLU A 47 8.07 -32.63 -2.97
CA GLU A 47 9.11 -33.65 -3.21
C GLU A 47 8.50 -34.98 -3.66
N ILE A 48 7.26 -35.27 -3.25
CA ILE A 48 6.59 -36.56 -3.51
C ILE A 48 5.53 -36.49 -4.61
N GLU A 49 5.20 -35.32 -5.15
CA GLU A 49 4.11 -35.15 -6.14
C GLU A 49 4.31 -35.96 -7.42
N LEU A 50 5.56 -36.23 -7.79
CA LEU A 50 5.93 -37.05 -8.94
C LEU A 50 5.76 -38.56 -8.68
N MET A 51 5.53 -38.97 -7.43
CA MET A 51 5.33 -40.37 -7.04
C MET A 51 3.85 -40.79 -7.06
N MET A 52 2.94 -39.83 -7.24
CA MET A 52 1.49 -40.02 -7.17
C MET A 52 0.81 -39.69 -8.50
N ASP A 53 -0.42 -40.15 -8.69
CA ASP A 53 -1.22 -39.74 -9.84
C ASP A 53 -1.74 -38.30 -9.68
N ILE A 54 -2.10 -37.67 -10.80
CA ILE A 54 -2.52 -36.26 -10.85
C ILE A 54 -3.72 -35.98 -9.93
N GLY A 55 -4.69 -36.90 -9.83
CA GLY A 55 -5.89 -36.71 -9.01
C GLY A 55 -5.55 -36.69 -7.52
N SER A 56 -4.71 -37.63 -7.07
CA SER A 56 -4.20 -37.66 -5.69
C SER A 56 -3.36 -36.42 -5.36
N THR A 57 -2.49 -36.00 -6.28
CA THR A 57 -1.66 -34.79 -6.13
C THR A 57 -2.53 -33.53 -6.00
N GLN A 58 -3.60 -33.40 -6.79
CA GLN A 58 -4.53 -32.28 -6.69
C GLN A 58 -5.23 -32.22 -5.33
N GLU A 59 -5.72 -33.35 -4.81
CA GLU A 59 -6.39 -33.37 -3.50
C GLU A 59 -5.43 -33.06 -2.36
N LEU A 60 -4.21 -33.58 -2.40
CA LEU A 60 -3.19 -33.26 -1.40
C LEU A 60 -2.79 -31.77 -1.43
N TRP A 61 -2.65 -31.17 -2.62
CA TRP A 61 -2.39 -29.73 -2.75
C TRP A 61 -3.55 -28.90 -2.18
N LYS A 62 -4.80 -29.34 -2.37
CA LYS A 62 -5.98 -28.71 -1.78
C LYS A 62 -5.94 -28.79 -0.25
N LEU A 63 -5.69 -29.96 0.32
CA LEU A 63 -5.57 -30.15 1.77
C LEU A 63 -4.41 -29.33 2.37
N GLN A 64 -3.26 -29.27 1.67
CA GLN A 64 -2.14 -28.43 2.07
C GLN A 64 -2.55 -26.95 2.10
N ALA A 65 -3.28 -26.46 1.08
CA ALA A 65 -3.77 -25.09 1.05
C ALA A 65 -4.80 -24.79 2.15
N GLU A 66 -5.65 -25.75 2.51
CA GLU A 66 -6.58 -25.63 3.65
C GLU A 66 -5.83 -25.53 4.98
N LEU A 67 -4.80 -26.37 5.18
CA LEU A 67 -3.92 -26.31 6.35
C LEU A 67 -3.18 -24.97 6.43
N ASP A 68 -2.60 -24.51 5.32
CA ASP A 68 -1.86 -23.24 5.27
C ASP A 68 -2.77 -22.05 5.59
N ARG A 69 -4.01 -22.02 5.05
CA ARG A 69 -5.01 -20.99 5.41
C ARG A 69 -5.38 -21.06 6.88
N TRP A 70 -5.62 -22.26 7.41
CA TRP A 70 -5.91 -22.42 8.83
C TRP A 70 -4.76 -21.92 9.71
N VAL A 71 -3.50 -22.17 9.34
CA VAL A 71 -2.32 -21.64 10.06
C VAL A 71 -2.26 -20.11 9.98
N ILE A 72 -2.53 -19.52 8.80
CA ILE A 72 -2.55 -18.06 8.60
C ILE A 72 -3.63 -17.41 9.48
N ASP A 73 -4.85 -17.96 9.45
CA ASP A 73 -6.04 -17.42 10.11
C ASP A 73 -6.11 -17.78 11.61
N SER A 74 -5.30 -18.75 12.06
CA SER A 74 -5.29 -19.21 13.45
C SER A 74 -5.02 -18.04 14.41
N PRO A 75 -5.84 -17.83 15.45
CA PRO A 75 -5.61 -16.78 16.44
C PRO A 75 -4.40 -17.07 17.34
N VAL A 76 -3.87 -18.29 17.31
CA VAL A 76 -2.68 -18.68 18.05
C VAL A 76 -1.46 -18.14 17.31
N ASP A 77 -0.64 -17.35 18.01
CA ASP A 77 0.68 -16.94 17.54
C ASP A 77 1.57 -18.20 17.52
N ASP A 78 1.54 -18.92 16.39
CA ASP A 78 2.32 -20.14 16.21
C ASP A 78 3.80 -19.74 16.13
N ARG A 79 4.47 -19.74 17.27
CA ARG A 79 5.90 -19.42 17.43
C ARG A 79 6.80 -20.51 16.83
N ARG A 80 6.44 -21.07 15.68
CA ARG A 80 7.26 -22.01 14.94
C ARG A 80 8.20 -21.23 14.04
N ALA A 81 9.50 -21.33 14.32
CA ALA A 81 10.50 -20.94 13.34
C ALA A 81 10.52 -21.99 12.24
N ARG A 82 10.35 -21.57 10.98
CA ARG A 82 10.66 -22.41 9.83
C ARG A 82 12.17 -22.59 9.80
N ILE A 83 12.64 -23.74 10.29
CA ILE A 83 14.06 -24.09 10.28
C ILE A 83 14.39 -24.88 9.01
N LEU A 84 15.58 -24.65 8.49
CA LEU A 84 16.09 -25.39 7.34
C LEU A 84 16.89 -26.60 7.84
N VAL A 85 16.31 -27.79 7.71
CA VAL A 85 16.92 -29.05 8.17
C VAL A 85 17.68 -29.72 7.01
N ASP A 86 18.78 -30.41 7.31
CA ASP A 86 19.44 -31.25 6.32
C ASP A 86 18.56 -32.47 6.00
N ARG A 87 18.56 -32.89 4.73
CA ARG A 87 17.99 -34.19 4.36
C ARG A 87 18.76 -35.29 5.06
N GLU A 88 18.07 -36.34 5.51
CA GLU A 88 18.69 -37.52 6.11
C GLU A 88 19.75 -38.12 5.18
N ARG A 89 19.48 -38.08 3.86
CA ARG A 89 20.43 -38.42 2.80
C ARG A 89 20.67 -37.20 1.90
N PRO A 90 21.80 -36.51 2.06
CA PRO A 90 22.16 -35.39 1.20
C PRO A 90 22.27 -35.80 -0.27
N VAL A 91 21.88 -34.89 -1.16
CA VAL A 91 21.99 -35.12 -2.61
C VAL A 91 23.44 -34.95 -3.05
N GLU A 92 23.95 -35.91 -3.82
CA GLU A 92 25.24 -35.80 -4.51
C GLU A 92 25.12 -34.90 -5.74
N ALA A 93 25.69 -33.69 -5.66
CA ALA A 93 25.73 -32.76 -6.78
C ALA A 93 26.56 -33.35 -7.94
N ARG A 94 26.06 -33.20 -9.17
CA ARG A 94 26.75 -33.63 -10.39
C ARG A 94 26.67 -32.54 -11.45
N ILE A 95 27.67 -32.50 -12.32
CA ILE A 95 27.69 -31.58 -13.45
C ILE A 95 26.59 -31.97 -14.44
N PHE A 96 25.76 -31.02 -14.87
CA PHE A 96 24.77 -31.25 -15.93
C PHE A 96 25.33 -30.81 -17.28
N ARG A 97 25.44 -31.74 -18.22
CA ARG A 97 25.98 -31.45 -19.55
C ARG A 97 25.05 -30.46 -20.27
N ARG A 98 25.55 -29.24 -20.51
CA ARG A 98 24.76 -28.12 -21.07
C ARG A 98 23.48 -27.83 -20.27
N GLY A 99 23.51 -28.04 -18.95
CA GLY A 99 22.37 -27.78 -18.07
C GLY A 99 21.23 -28.81 -18.14
N ASN A 100 21.38 -29.91 -18.89
CA ASN A 100 20.33 -30.93 -18.97
C ASN A 100 20.36 -31.85 -17.71
N PRO A 101 19.33 -31.84 -16.86
CA PRO A 101 19.30 -32.62 -15.62
C PRO A 101 19.26 -34.15 -15.83
N LEU A 102 18.90 -34.60 -17.05
CA LEU A 102 18.92 -36.01 -17.44
C LEU A 102 20.32 -36.48 -17.89
N ARG A 103 21.25 -35.56 -18.14
CA ARG A 103 22.63 -35.85 -18.60
C ARG A 103 23.63 -35.45 -17.52
N LYS A 104 23.69 -36.26 -16.47
CA LYS A 104 24.61 -36.10 -15.33
C LYS A 104 26.01 -36.59 -15.70
N GLU A 105 27.03 -35.82 -15.35
CA GLU A 105 28.45 -36.15 -15.52
C GLU A 105 29.12 -36.34 -14.15
N ALA A 106 30.35 -35.83 -14.00
CA ALA A 106 31.18 -36.02 -12.81
C ALA A 106 30.49 -35.50 -11.54
N PHE A 107 30.73 -36.22 -10.45
CA PHE A 107 30.40 -35.80 -9.10
C PHE A 107 31.20 -34.55 -8.73
N VAL A 108 30.54 -33.62 -8.04
CA VAL A 108 31.17 -32.43 -7.48
C VAL A 108 31.18 -32.61 -5.96
N PRO A 109 32.35 -32.83 -5.34
CA PRO A 109 32.44 -32.88 -3.89
C PRO A 109 31.94 -31.58 -3.27
N ARG A 110 31.26 -31.70 -2.14
CA ARG A 110 30.85 -30.55 -1.34
C ARG A 110 32.11 -30.02 -0.67
N GLN A 111 32.58 -28.86 -1.09
CA GLN A 111 33.78 -28.24 -0.54
C GLN A 111 33.75 -26.74 -0.79
N PHE A 112 34.67 -26.02 -0.16
CA PHE A 112 34.86 -24.60 -0.47
C PHE A 112 35.44 -24.44 -1.89
N LEU A 113 35.43 -23.19 -2.41
CA LEU A 113 35.97 -22.90 -3.73
C LEU A 113 37.45 -23.33 -3.79
N SER A 114 37.77 -24.27 -4.68
CA SER A 114 39.11 -24.85 -4.79
C SER A 114 40.19 -23.79 -5.06
N LEU A 115 39.85 -22.74 -5.83
CA LEU A 115 40.73 -21.60 -6.10
C LEU A 115 41.12 -20.81 -4.84
N LEU A 116 40.27 -20.84 -3.81
CA LEU A 116 40.46 -20.10 -2.55
C LEU A 116 40.84 -21.03 -1.38
N SER A 117 41.03 -22.32 -1.66
CA SER A 117 41.34 -23.33 -0.65
C SER A 117 42.79 -23.82 -0.81
N ALA A 118 43.34 -24.42 0.24
CA ALA A 118 44.59 -25.16 0.11
C ALA A 118 44.43 -26.33 -0.86
N GLU A 119 45.50 -26.74 -1.55
CA GLU A 119 45.45 -27.82 -2.56
C GLU A 119 44.97 -29.16 -2.00
N ASP A 120 45.11 -29.36 -0.69
CA ASP A 120 44.74 -30.56 0.07
C ASP A 120 43.47 -30.39 0.92
N ALA A 121 42.70 -29.32 0.72
CA ALA A 121 41.47 -29.09 1.46
C ALA A 121 40.47 -30.25 1.27
N ALA A 122 40.13 -30.91 2.38
CA ALA A 122 39.19 -32.03 2.36
C ALA A 122 37.76 -31.57 2.02
N PRO A 123 36.97 -32.41 1.34
CA PRO A 123 35.55 -32.18 1.20
C PRO A 123 34.83 -32.13 2.54
N PHE A 124 33.74 -31.36 2.57
CA PHE A 124 32.78 -31.29 3.66
C PHE A 124 32.14 -32.65 3.93
N ALA A 125 32.19 -33.06 5.20
CA ALA A 125 31.81 -34.41 5.62
C ALA A 125 30.43 -34.46 6.30
N ASP A 126 29.98 -33.36 6.90
CA ASP A 126 28.82 -33.36 7.79
C ASP A 126 27.56 -32.83 7.11
N GLY A 127 26.50 -33.64 7.13
CA GLY A 127 25.17 -33.25 6.64
C GLY A 127 25.25 -32.78 5.19
N SER A 128 24.67 -31.62 4.87
CA SER A 128 24.74 -31.06 3.52
C SER A 128 26.03 -30.26 3.23
N GLY A 129 26.95 -30.11 4.19
CA GLY A 129 28.11 -29.22 4.11
C GLY A 129 27.81 -27.72 4.27
N ARG A 130 26.53 -27.32 4.48
CA ARG A 130 26.15 -25.90 4.64
C ARG A 130 26.75 -25.28 5.90
N ALA A 131 26.75 -26.03 7.00
CA ALA A 131 27.34 -25.57 8.27
C ALA A 131 28.87 -25.42 8.16
N GLU A 132 29.54 -26.32 7.44
CA GLU A 132 30.98 -26.25 7.18
C GLU A 132 31.32 -25.07 6.26
N LEU A 133 30.54 -24.85 5.19
CA LEU A 133 30.65 -23.67 4.35
C LEU A 133 30.48 -22.37 5.15
N ALA A 134 29.48 -22.29 6.03
CA ALA A 134 29.26 -21.13 6.88
C ALA A 134 30.46 -20.88 7.81
N ARG A 135 31.03 -21.93 8.40
CA ARG A 135 32.25 -21.85 9.22
C ARG A 135 33.46 -21.37 8.41
N ALA A 136 33.67 -21.88 7.20
CA ALA A 136 34.73 -21.42 6.31
C ALA A 136 34.58 -19.94 5.92
N ILE A 137 33.35 -19.45 5.75
CA ILE A 137 33.09 -18.04 5.45
C ILE A 137 33.45 -17.14 6.63
N ILE A 138 33.09 -17.51 7.87
CA ILE A 138 33.37 -16.70 9.07
C ILE A 138 34.72 -17.03 9.73
N ASP A 139 35.54 -17.87 9.10
CA ASP A 139 36.83 -18.28 9.65
C ASP A 139 37.72 -17.05 9.90
N PRO A 140 38.39 -16.92 11.07
CA PRO A 140 39.28 -15.81 11.34
C PRO A 140 40.43 -15.63 10.33
N ALA A 141 40.83 -16.70 9.63
CA ALA A 141 41.80 -16.65 8.55
C ALA A 141 41.24 -16.04 7.26
N ASN A 142 39.92 -15.87 7.15
CA ASN A 142 39.26 -15.14 6.08
C ASN A 142 39.00 -13.68 6.49
N PRO A 143 39.83 -12.71 6.07
CA PRO A 143 39.70 -11.32 6.50
C PRO A 143 38.52 -10.58 5.86
N LEU A 144 37.93 -11.12 4.78
CA LEU A 144 36.93 -10.40 4.00
C LEU A 144 35.60 -10.27 4.74
N THR A 145 35.15 -11.35 5.40
CA THR A 145 33.82 -11.38 6.02
C THR A 145 33.66 -10.31 7.10
N ALA A 146 34.67 -10.16 7.97
CA ALA A 146 34.68 -9.14 9.02
C ALA A 146 34.76 -7.72 8.43
N ARG A 147 35.62 -7.49 7.43
CA ARG A 147 35.73 -6.19 6.74
C ARG A 147 34.42 -5.79 6.06
N VAL A 148 33.76 -6.72 5.38
CA VAL A 148 32.48 -6.47 4.68
C VAL A 148 31.39 -6.08 5.67
N ILE A 149 31.22 -6.83 6.77
CA ILE A 149 30.16 -6.51 7.74
C ILE A 149 30.45 -5.20 8.48
N VAL A 150 31.71 -4.93 8.84
CA VAL A 150 32.12 -3.64 9.43
C VAL A 150 31.81 -2.49 8.48
N ASN A 151 32.14 -2.63 7.20
CA ASN A 151 31.88 -1.60 6.20
C ASN A 151 30.38 -1.33 6.01
N ARG A 152 29.55 -2.39 6.04
CA ARG A 152 28.08 -2.26 5.96
C ARG A 152 27.50 -1.56 7.18
N VAL A 153 27.94 -1.94 8.39
CA VAL A 153 27.50 -1.29 9.62
C VAL A 153 27.95 0.17 9.66
N TRP A 154 29.18 0.45 9.22
CA TRP A 154 29.70 1.82 9.08
C TRP A 154 28.86 2.64 8.11
N GLY A 155 28.64 2.12 6.90
CA GLY A 155 27.85 2.80 5.87
C GLY A 155 26.40 3.04 6.28
N HIS A 156 25.82 2.19 7.13
CA HIS A 156 24.49 2.41 7.67
C HIS A 156 24.41 3.68 8.54
N TYR A 157 25.47 4.00 9.29
CA TYR A 157 25.50 5.19 10.14
C TYR A 157 25.94 6.45 9.40
N PHE A 158 26.97 6.34 8.56
CA PHE A 158 27.59 7.48 7.89
C PHE A 158 27.06 7.71 6.46
N GLY A 159 26.08 6.92 6.00
CA GLY A 159 25.56 6.94 4.62
C GLY A 159 26.50 6.34 3.57
N ARG A 160 27.80 6.29 3.88
CA ARG A 160 28.87 5.77 3.02
C ARG A 160 29.81 4.87 3.81
N GLY A 161 30.16 3.72 3.22
CA GLY A 161 31.16 2.81 3.80
C GLY A 161 32.57 3.40 3.80
N LEU A 162 33.46 2.83 4.60
CA LEU A 162 34.90 3.05 4.46
C LEU A 162 35.41 2.59 3.09
N VAL A 163 34.79 1.54 2.53
CA VAL A 163 34.87 1.16 1.12
C VAL A 163 33.54 1.51 0.47
N ASP A 164 33.60 2.26 -0.63
CA ASP A 164 32.40 2.79 -1.31
C ASP A 164 31.45 1.71 -1.82
N THR A 165 31.98 0.52 -2.12
CA THR A 165 31.26 -0.63 -2.67
C THR A 165 30.92 -1.64 -1.57
N PRO A 166 29.68 -1.72 -1.06
CA PRO A 166 29.35 -2.56 0.09
C PRO A 166 29.40 -4.08 -0.19
N SER A 167 29.54 -4.48 -1.44
CA SER A 167 29.59 -5.89 -1.88
C SER A 167 30.78 -6.24 -2.76
N ASP A 168 31.69 -5.29 -3.02
CA ASP A 168 32.89 -5.55 -3.81
C ASP A 168 34.11 -5.02 -3.07
N PHE A 169 34.97 -5.95 -2.63
CA PHE A 169 36.26 -5.70 -1.99
C PHE A 169 37.42 -6.19 -2.87
N GLY A 170 37.14 -6.43 -4.15
CA GLY A 170 38.12 -6.90 -5.12
C GLY A 170 39.10 -5.81 -5.56
N LEU A 171 40.09 -6.20 -6.35
CA LEU A 171 41.15 -5.30 -6.84
C LEU A 171 40.66 -4.18 -7.78
N ARG A 172 39.39 -4.22 -8.19
CA ARG A 172 38.75 -3.20 -9.03
C ARG A 172 37.91 -2.20 -8.22
N ALA A 173 37.72 -2.45 -6.93
CA ALA A 173 37.07 -1.51 -6.02
C ALA A 173 38.06 -0.42 -5.59
N SER A 174 37.52 0.74 -5.21
CA SER A 174 38.31 1.81 -4.59
C SER A 174 38.95 1.32 -3.29
N ALA A 175 40.16 1.81 -3.00
CA ALA A 175 40.78 1.56 -1.70
C ALA A 175 39.91 2.12 -0.56
N PRO A 176 39.93 1.51 0.63
CA PRO A 176 39.24 2.07 1.79
C PRO A 176 39.75 3.49 2.09
N SER A 177 38.86 4.41 2.48
CA SER A 177 39.24 5.77 2.91
C SER A 177 40.14 5.74 4.15
N HIS A 178 39.88 4.79 5.07
CA HIS A 178 40.64 4.59 6.30
C HIS A 178 40.97 3.09 6.47
N PRO A 179 42.01 2.57 5.79
CA PRO A 179 42.31 1.13 5.76
C PRO A 179 42.68 0.59 7.15
N GLU A 180 43.48 1.32 7.91
CA GLU A 180 43.89 0.91 9.27
C GLU A 180 42.69 0.86 10.24
N LEU A 181 41.74 1.79 10.10
CA LEU A 181 40.52 1.80 10.90
C LEU A 181 39.61 0.61 10.57
N LEU A 182 39.43 0.33 9.26
CA LEU A 182 38.66 -0.83 8.81
C LEU A 182 39.25 -2.13 9.36
N ASP A 183 40.57 -2.29 9.26
CA ASP A 183 41.28 -3.46 9.75
C ASP A 183 41.18 -3.60 11.27
N TRP A 184 41.36 -2.49 11.99
CA TRP A 184 41.21 -2.49 13.44
C TRP A 184 39.79 -2.86 13.89
N LEU A 185 38.75 -2.31 13.26
CA LEU A 185 37.36 -2.65 13.55
C LEU A 185 37.05 -4.11 13.21
N ALA A 186 37.56 -4.62 12.09
CA ALA A 186 37.36 -6.00 11.66
C ALA A 186 38.03 -7.00 12.63
N SER A 187 39.29 -6.76 13.02
CA SER A 187 39.97 -7.57 14.02
C SER A 187 39.25 -7.54 15.37
N ARG A 188 38.81 -6.35 15.82
CA ARG A 188 38.03 -6.22 17.07
C ARG A 188 36.72 -6.99 17.03
N LEU A 189 36.02 -6.98 15.90
CA LEU A 189 34.78 -7.75 15.75
C LEU A 189 35.01 -9.24 15.95
N ILE A 190 36.09 -9.79 15.39
CA ILE A 190 36.47 -11.20 15.56
C ILE A 190 36.85 -11.48 17.02
N GLU A 191 37.70 -10.65 17.63
CA GLU A 191 38.12 -10.77 19.04
C GLU A 191 36.93 -10.71 20.02
N GLU A 192 35.88 -9.96 19.69
CA GLU A 192 34.68 -9.81 20.50
C GLU A 192 33.55 -10.78 20.12
N ASN A 193 33.91 -11.95 19.55
CA ASN A 193 32.99 -13.02 19.18
C ASN A 193 31.86 -12.56 18.24
N TRP A 194 32.18 -11.72 17.25
CA TRP A 194 31.24 -11.23 16.24
C TRP A 194 30.03 -10.45 16.80
N SER A 195 30.19 -9.85 17.99
CA SER A 195 29.13 -9.05 18.62
C SER A 195 28.88 -7.73 17.87
N LEU A 196 27.86 -7.73 17.00
CA LEU A 196 27.40 -6.51 16.31
C LEU A 196 27.04 -5.41 17.31
N LYS A 197 26.45 -5.75 18.46
CA LYS A 197 26.09 -4.76 19.50
C LYS A 197 27.31 -4.00 20.02
N ASN A 198 28.45 -4.67 20.19
CA ASN A 198 29.68 -3.99 20.60
C ASN A 198 30.23 -3.11 19.48
N LEU A 199 30.21 -3.58 18.23
CA LEU A 199 30.60 -2.79 17.06
C LEU A 199 29.76 -1.51 16.94
N HIS A 200 28.43 -1.62 17.01
CA HIS A 200 27.51 -0.48 17.01
C HIS A 200 27.87 0.50 18.13
N ARG A 201 28.00 0.02 19.38
CA ARG A 201 28.37 0.88 20.53
C ARG A 201 29.70 1.61 20.28
N ARG A 202 30.70 0.92 19.73
CA ARG A 202 32.04 1.48 19.50
C ARG A 202 32.01 2.59 18.46
N ILE A 203 31.22 2.43 17.40
CA ILE A 203 31.00 3.46 16.38
C ILE A 203 30.23 4.66 16.98
N LEU A 204 29.10 4.40 17.64
CA LEU A 204 28.22 5.45 18.19
C LEU A 204 28.87 6.28 19.31
N LEU A 205 29.85 5.72 20.03
CA LEU A 205 30.60 6.43 21.08
C LEU A 205 31.89 7.08 20.58
N SER A 206 32.19 6.99 19.28
CA SER A 206 33.38 7.61 18.69
C SER A 206 33.27 9.14 18.67
N ALA A 207 34.41 9.83 18.60
CA ALA A 207 34.42 11.28 18.37
C ALA A 207 33.82 11.60 16.99
N THR A 208 34.12 10.80 15.97
CA THR A 208 33.63 10.95 14.60
C THR A 208 32.10 10.95 14.51
N PHE A 209 31.42 10.01 15.18
CA PHE A 209 29.95 9.96 15.17
C PHE A 209 29.30 11.13 15.92
N ARG A 210 30.00 11.74 16.89
CA ARG A 210 29.50 12.86 17.70
C ARG A 210 29.90 14.24 17.18
N GLN A 211 30.45 14.32 15.96
CA GLN A 211 30.73 15.59 15.32
C GLN A 211 29.43 16.32 14.98
N ALA A 212 29.47 17.66 14.99
CA ALA A 212 28.35 18.48 14.54
C ALA A 212 28.31 18.52 13.00
N SER A 213 27.13 18.73 12.42
CA SER A 213 26.94 18.83 10.97
C SER A 213 27.44 20.14 10.38
N ASP A 214 27.45 21.22 11.17
CA ASP A 214 28.03 22.50 10.77
C ASP A 214 29.57 22.46 10.73
N GLY A 215 30.19 21.41 11.27
CA GLY A 215 31.63 21.19 11.26
C GLY A 215 32.38 21.98 12.33
N PRO A 216 33.72 22.12 12.23
CA PRO A 216 34.53 22.80 13.22
C PRO A 216 34.07 24.25 13.43
N GLY A 217 34.03 24.71 14.68
CA GLY A 217 33.61 26.07 15.03
C GLY A 217 34.62 27.16 14.64
N ASP A 218 35.87 26.80 14.35
CA ASP A 218 36.88 27.73 13.81
C ASP A 218 36.70 27.87 12.29
N PRO A 219 36.34 29.08 11.78
CA PRO A 219 36.13 29.30 10.35
C PRO A 219 37.36 28.99 9.48
N ALA A 220 38.58 29.19 9.99
CA ALA A 220 39.79 28.93 9.23
C ALA A 220 40.05 27.42 9.07
N VAL A 221 39.70 26.63 10.09
CA VAL A 221 39.77 25.16 10.03
C VAL A 221 38.69 24.62 9.09
N ARG A 222 37.46 25.11 9.22
CA ARG A 222 36.33 24.74 8.35
C ARG A 222 36.65 25.00 6.88
N TRP A 223 37.12 26.22 6.56
CA TRP A 223 37.51 26.58 5.20
C TRP A 223 38.61 25.66 4.65
N ARG A 224 39.64 25.34 5.44
CA ARG A 224 40.69 24.40 5.00
C ARG A 224 40.14 23.01 4.73
N ALA A 225 39.25 22.51 5.58
CA ALA A 225 38.65 21.19 5.45
C ALA A 225 37.78 21.10 4.19
N GLU A 226 36.92 22.09 3.94
CA GLU A 226 36.09 22.18 2.73
C GLU A 226 36.94 22.21 1.45
N GLN A 227 38.07 22.91 1.44
CA GLN A 227 38.97 22.94 0.27
C GLN A 227 39.72 21.63 0.06
N SER A 228 40.07 20.94 1.14
CA SER A 228 40.89 19.72 1.09
C SER A 228 40.05 18.47 0.81
N ASP A 229 38.84 18.43 1.35
CA ASP A 229 37.92 17.30 1.27
C ASP A 229 36.46 17.78 1.21
N PRO A 230 36.04 18.38 0.08
CA PRO A 230 34.67 18.87 -0.10
C PRO A 230 33.62 17.75 -0.07
N GLY A 231 34.03 16.51 -0.37
CA GLY A 231 33.16 15.32 -0.30
C GLY A 231 33.04 14.73 1.10
N ASN A 232 33.76 15.26 2.09
CA ASN A 232 33.82 14.79 3.47
C ASN A 232 34.15 13.28 3.58
N HIS A 233 35.05 12.80 2.72
CA HIS A 233 35.57 11.42 2.75
C HIS A 233 36.36 11.11 4.02
N LEU A 234 37.00 12.12 4.60
CA LEU A 234 37.77 12.08 5.84
C LEU A 234 36.92 12.36 7.08
N LEU A 235 35.60 12.56 6.89
CA LEU A 235 34.62 12.70 7.97
C LEU A 235 35.00 13.81 8.96
N TRP A 236 35.30 15.01 8.45
CA TRP A 236 35.64 16.19 9.24
C TRP A 236 34.41 16.92 9.81
N HIS A 237 33.21 16.58 9.34
CA HIS A 237 31.92 16.95 9.95
C HIS A 237 30.88 15.82 9.79
N TRP A 238 29.77 15.91 10.53
CA TRP A 238 28.66 14.98 10.33
C TRP A 238 27.88 15.31 9.05
N GLN A 239 27.49 14.28 8.29
CA GLN A 239 26.65 14.45 7.10
C GLN A 239 25.19 14.18 7.47
N PRO A 240 24.30 15.18 7.33
CA PRO A 240 22.88 14.94 7.49
C PRO A 240 22.41 13.84 6.55
N ARG A 241 21.68 12.86 7.10
CA ARG A 241 21.15 11.73 6.33
C ARG A 241 19.63 11.80 6.30
N ARG A 242 19.04 11.64 5.13
CA ARG A 242 17.59 11.53 4.99
C ARG A 242 17.07 10.28 5.71
N LEU A 243 15.93 10.40 6.40
CA LEU A 243 15.23 9.25 6.96
C LEU A 243 14.78 8.30 5.84
N THR A 244 14.97 7.00 6.03
CA THR A 244 14.35 6.01 5.14
C THR A 244 12.84 6.07 5.28
N PHE A 245 12.10 5.47 4.35
CA PHE A 245 10.65 5.40 4.46
C PHE A 245 10.16 4.85 5.81
N GLU A 246 10.81 3.80 6.31
CA GLU A 246 10.46 3.17 7.57
C GLU A 246 10.71 4.09 8.77
N GLU A 247 11.85 4.78 8.77
CA GLU A 247 12.20 5.76 9.81
C GLU A 247 11.28 6.97 9.77
N MET A 248 10.98 7.49 8.58
CA MET A 248 10.07 8.62 8.36
C MET A 248 8.65 8.27 8.82
N ARG A 249 8.11 7.12 8.41
CA ARG A 249 6.77 6.67 8.81
C ARG A 249 6.70 6.45 10.33
N ASP A 250 7.70 5.78 10.93
CA ASP A 250 7.74 5.59 12.38
C ASP A 250 7.84 6.93 13.13
N SER A 251 8.56 7.91 12.58
CA SER A 251 8.66 9.27 13.13
C SER A 251 7.33 10.02 13.08
N LEU A 252 6.60 9.96 11.95
CA LEU A 252 5.25 10.51 11.81
C LEU A 252 4.27 9.93 12.85
N ILE A 253 4.42 8.65 13.20
CA ILE A 253 3.57 8.01 14.23
C ILE A 253 4.05 8.40 15.64
N ALA A 254 5.36 8.42 15.86
CA ALA A 254 5.97 8.75 17.15
C ALA A 254 5.57 10.15 17.63
N VAL A 255 5.62 11.17 16.76
CA VAL A 255 5.25 12.55 17.13
C VAL A 255 3.77 12.71 17.50
N THR A 256 2.93 11.77 17.06
CA THR A 256 1.51 11.72 17.45
C THR A 256 1.24 10.91 18.71
N GLY A 257 2.28 10.32 19.31
CA GLY A 257 2.17 9.47 20.51
C GLY A 257 1.58 8.07 20.24
N GLY A 258 1.40 7.69 18.98
CA GLY A 258 0.75 6.42 18.62
C GLY A 258 1.69 5.21 18.54
N LEU A 259 3.01 5.41 18.46
CA LEU A 259 3.93 4.37 17.97
C LEU A 259 3.94 3.14 18.89
N ASP A 260 3.49 2.01 18.36
CA ASP A 260 3.49 0.74 19.06
C ASP A 260 4.87 0.05 18.96
N LEU A 261 5.57 0.03 20.10
CA LEU A 261 6.92 -0.53 20.27
C LEU A 261 6.96 -2.04 20.57
N ARG A 262 5.82 -2.75 20.53
CA ARG A 262 5.79 -4.20 20.77
C ARG A 262 6.73 -4.94 19.81
N VAL A 263 7.57 -5.81 20.36
CA VAL A 263 8.53 -6.61 19.61
C VAL A 263 7.95 -8.01 19.34
N GLY A 264 7.97 -8.42 18.08
CA GLY A 264 7.47 -9.72 17.62
C GLY A 264 5.98 -9.70 17.26
N GLY A 265 5.38 -10.89 17.14
CA GLY A 265 3.98 -11.10 16.75
C GLY A 265 3.73 -11.04 15.24
N LYS A 266 2.50 -11.36 14.83
CA LYS A 266 2.08 -11.39 13.42
C LYS A 266 2.31 -10.05 12.70
N PRO A 267 2.65 -10.04 11.41
CA PRO A 267 2.72 -8.81 10.62
C PRO A 267 1.35 -8.14 10.51
N ASP A 268 1.33 -6.84 10.21
CA ASP A 268 0.11 -6.06 10.04
C ASP A 268 -0.22 -5.88 8.54
N PRO A 269 -1.25 -6.54 7.99
CA PRO A 269 -1.61 -6.43 6.59
C PRO A 269 -2.23 -5.07 6.22
N GLY A 270 -2.77 -4.32 7.19
CA GLY A 270 -3.40 -3.01 6.97
C GLY A 270 -2.40 -1.84 6.95
N GLN A 271 -1.11 -2.11 7.09
CA GLN A 271 -0.11 -1.08 7.39
C GLN A 271 0.07 0.01 6.32
N TRP A 272 -0.28 -0.30 5.07
CA TRP A 272 -0.08 0.57 3.91
C TRP A 272 -1.35 1.29 3.44
N GLY A 273 -2.50 1.03 4.07
CA GLY A 273 -3.79 1.63 3.72
C GLY A 273 -4.53 2.16 4.95
N ALA A 274 -5.62 2.90 4.73
CA ALA A 274 -6.48 3.33 5.81
C ALA A 274 -7.34 2.15 6.33
N PRO A 275 -7.56 2.00 7.65
CA PRO A 275 -7.00 2.81 8.73
C PRO A 275 -5.50 2.54 8.95
N PHE A 276 -4.70 3.60 8.98
CA PHE A 276 -3.24 3.47 9.08
C PHE A 276 -2.82 2.93 10.44
N SER A 277 -2.15 1.78 10.42
CA SER A 277 -1.63 1.13 11.64
C SER A 277 -0.61 1.99 12.38
N ASP A 278 -0.66 1.97 13.71
CA ASP A 278 0.33 2.63 14.56
C ASP A 278 1.53 1.71 14.89
N ARG A 279 1.54 0.49 14.33
CA ARG A 279 2.66 -0.44 14.48
C ARG A 279 3.89 0.05 13.75
N ARG A 280 5.06 -0.24 14.33
CA ARG A 280 6.36 -0.01 13.69
C ARG A 280 6.39 -0.58 12.28
N THR A 281 7.00 0.17 11.37
CA THR A 281 7.09 -0.14 9.93
C THR A 281 7.80 -1.46 9.66
N LEU A 282 8.67 -1.90 10.59
CA LEU A 282 9.29 -3.22 10.60
C LEU A 282 8.29 -4.40 10.52
N TYR A 283 7.08 -4.24 11.05
CA TYR A 283 6.06 -5.30 11.09
C TYR A 283 5.08 -5.26 9.91
N GLY A 284 5.39 -4.49 8.87
CA GLY A 284 4.57 -4.39 7.67
C GLY A 284 4.67 -5.60 6.77
N THR A 285 3.54 -6.02 6.23
CA THR A 285 3.49 -7.11 5.26
C THR A 285 4.05 -6.64 3.92
N VAL A 286 5.11 -7.28 3.43
CA VAL A 286 5.65 -7.02 2.09
C VAL A 286 5.27 -8.18 1.17
N ASP A 287 4.33 -7.92 0.26
CA ASP A 287 4.07 -8.83 -0.85
C ASP A 287 5.14 -8.61 -1.93
N ARG A 288 5.94 -9.65 -2.21
CA ARG A 288 7.00 -9.58 -3.22
C ARG A 288 6.45 -9.44 -4.64
N GLN A 289 5.28 -10.01 -4.91
CA GLN A 289 4.64 -9.94 -6.22
C GLN A 289 3.92 -8.60 -6.40
N PHE A 290 3.32 -8.07 -5.34
CA PHE A 290 2.50 -6.85 -5.37
C PHE A 290 3.02 -5.78 -4.40
N LEU A 291 4.27 -5.36 -4.59
CA LEU A 291 4.86 -4.31 -3.75
C LEU A 291 4.05 -2.99 -3.84
N PRO A 292 3.53 -2.46 -2.71
CA PRO A 292 2.75 -1.22 -2.70
C PRO A 292 3.45 -0.06 -3.41
N GLY A 293 2.69 0.73 -4.18
CA GLY A 293 3.21 1.89 -4.90
C GLY A 293 3.90 2.90 -3.98
N LEU A 294 3.39 3.06 -2.76
CA LEU A 294 3.98 3.91 -1.72
C LEU A 294 5.44 3.54 -1.42
N LEU A 295 5.75 2.26 -1.25
CA LEU A 295 7.11 1.80 -0.97
C LEU A 295 8.05 2.10 -2.16
N ARG A 296 7.54 2.00 -3.39
CA ARG A 296 8.31 2.31 -4.60
C ARG A 296 8.65 3.80 -4.71
N VAL A 297 7.75 4.69 -4.30
CA VAL A 297 7.98 6.15 -4.32
C VAL A 297 9.12 6.57 -3.39
N PHE A 298 9.36 5.81 -2.31
CA PHE A 298 10.41 6.10 -1.32
C PHE A 298 11.57 5.10 -1.38
N ASP A 299 11.93 4.67 -2.60
CA ASP A 299 13.13 3.88 -2.88
C ASP A 299 13.30 2.61 -2.02
N PHE A 300 12.18 1.95 -1.69
CA PHE A 300 12.22 0.69 -0.96
C PHE A 300 13.02 -0.36 -1.76
N ALA A 301 13.82 -1.16 -1.06
CA ALA A 301 14.64 -2.18 -1.68
C ALA A 301 13.77 -3.23 -2.38
N ASN A 302 14.02 -3.47 -3.66
CA ASN A 302 13.32 -4.50 -4.41
C ASN A 302 13.55 -5.88 -3.75
N PRO A 303 12.50 -6.58 -3.29
CA PRO A 303 12.64 -7.83 -2.55
C PRO A 303 13.11 -9.01 -3.40
N ASP A 304 13.09 -8.90 -4.73
CA ASP A 304 13.50 -9.95 -5.66
C ASP A 304 14.96 -9.80 -6.12
N LEU A 305 15.62 -8.69 -5.74
CA LEU A 305 16.99 -8.38 -6.14
C LEU A 305 17.93 -8.31 -4.94
N HIS A 306 19.21 -8.60 -5.18
CA HIS A 306 20.25 -8.30 -4.21
C HIS A 306 20.56 -6.80 -4.23
N ILE A 307 20.11 -6.08 -3.20
CA ILE A 307 20.27 -4.63 -3.05
C ILE A 307 21.23 -4.34 -1.88
N PRO A 308 22.54 -4.15 -2.14
CA PRO A 308 23.51 -3.89 -1.08
C PRO A 308 23.48 -2.45 -0.55
N GLN A 309 22.90 -1.53 -1.32
CA GLN A 309 22.66 -0.14 -0.97
C GLN A 309 21.39 0.30 -1.69
N ARG A 310 20.51 1.04 -0.99
CA ARG A 310 19.32 1.62 -1.60
C ARG A 310 19.73 2.84 -2.42
N SER A 311 19.07 3.03 -3.56
CA SER A 311 19.13 4.32 -4.26
C SER A 311 18.43 5.37 -3.40
N GLU A 312 18.91 6.60 -3.46
CA GLU A 312 18.21 7.74 -2.84
C GLU A 312 17.83 8.71 -3.95
N THR A 313 16.52 8.89 -4.16
CA THR A 313 15.99 9.82 -5.14
C THR A 313 15.28 10.97 -4.44
N THR A 314 15.47 12.18 -4.97
CA THR A 314 14.71 13.36 -4.58
C THR A 314 13.71 13.64 -5.68
N ALA A 315 12.49 13.15 -5.49
CA ALA A 315 11.44 13.21 -6.50
C ALA A 315 10.28 14.11 -6.02
N PRO A 316 9.72 14.98 -6.88
CA PRO A 316 8.59 15.86 -6.50
C PRO A 316 7.39 15.09 -5.92
N GLN A 317 7.18 13.84 -6.34
CA GLN A 317 6.13 12.96 -5.84
C GLN A 317 6.24 12.70 -4.33
N GLN A 318 7.47 12.66 -3.79
CA GLN A 318 7.68 12.49 -2.35
C GLN A 318 7.27 13.75 -1.58
N SER A 319 7.49 14.95 -2.13
CA SER A 319 6.98 16.18 -1.54
C SER A 319 5.45 16.24 -1.60
N LEU A 320 4.86 15.86 -2.74
CA LEU A 320 3.40 15.78 -2.89
C LEU A 320 2.76 14.76 -1.94
N PHE A 321 3.48 13.69 -1.59
CA PHE A 321 3.03 12.75 -0.56
C PHE A 321 2.85 13.44 0.79
N PHE A 322 3.80 14.27 1.24
CA PHE A 322 3.65 14.98 2.51
C PHE A 322 2.50 15.99 2.51
N LEU A 323 2.25 16.60 1.36
CA LEU A 323 1.18 17.59 1.21
C LEU A 323 -0.21 16.98 1.14
N ASN A 324 -0.36 15.76 0.58
CA ASN A 324 -1.68 15.26 0.18
C ASN A 324 -2.02 13.86 0.69
N HIS A 325 -1.05 13.06 1.14
CA HIS A 325 -1.32 11.66 1.43
C HIS A 325 -2.17 11.51 2.71
N PRO A 326 -3.22 10.67 2.71
CA PRO A 326 -4.11 10.52 3.87
C PRO A 326 -3.41 10.10 5.17
N LEU A 327 -2.28 9.39 5.07
CA LEU A 327 -1.43 9.07 6.23
C LEU A 327 -1.02 10.33 6.98
N VAL A 328 -0.49 11.32 6.26
CA VAL A 328 0.07 12.54 6.85
C VAL A 328 -1.06 13.38 7.45
N ILE A 329 -2.19 13.45 6.75
CA ILE A 329 -3.40 14.14 7.24
C ILE A 329 -3.91 13.50 8.54
N ASP A 330 -4.02 12.16 8.61
CA ASP A 330 -4.40 11.47 9.86
C ASP A 330 -3.42 11.77 11.01
N ARG A 331 -2.11 11.84 10.73
CA ARG A 331 -1.11 12.18 11.75
C ARG A 331 -1.23 13.62 12.23
N VAL A 332 -1.43 14.56 11.31
CA VAL A 332 -1.69 15.97 11.63
C VAL A 332 -2.92 16.12 12.53
N ASP A 333 -3.99 15.37 12.26
CA ASP A 333 -5.20 15.41 13.10
C ASP A 333 -4.98 14.90 14.52
N ARG A 334 -4.27 13.78 14.65
CA ARG A 334 -3.94 13.20 15.95
C ARG A 334 -3.07 14.15 16.75
N LEU A 335 -2.05 14.72 16.10
CA LEU A 335 -1.17 15.72 16.71
C LEU A 335 -1.96 16.93 17.21
N MET A 336 -2.82 17.51 16.37
CA MET A 336 -3.57 18.70 16.73
C MET A 336 -4.63 18.45 17.81
N ARG A 337 -5.31 17.29 17.80
CA ARG A 337 -6.21 16.91 18.88
C ARG A 337 -5.47 16.83 20.21
N ASN A 338 -4.34 16.11 20.25
CA ASN A 338 -3.54 15.96 21.46
C ASN A 338 -3.04 17.30 22.02
N LEU A 339 -2.66 18.25 21.15
CA LEU A 339 -2.19 19.57 21.56
C LEU A 339 -3.32 20.50 22.03
N THR A 340 -4.46 20.48 21.33
CA THR A 340 -5.62 21.33 21.67
C THR A 340 -6.17 20.96 23.05
N ASP A 341 -6.23 19.67 23.36
CA ASP A 341 -6.68 19.18 24.67
C ASP A 341 -5.74 19.60 25.82
N GLN A 342 -4.43 19.72 25.54
CA GLN A 342 -3.43 20.10 26.55
C GLN A 342 -3.36 21.62 26.79
N PHE A 343 -3.68 22.44 25.78
CA PHE A 343 -3.55 23.90 25.85
C PHE A 343 -4.85 24.59 25.40
N PRO A 344 -5.93 24.53 26.21
CA PRO A 344 -7.19 25.18 25.87
C PRO A 344 -7.12 26.73 25.94
N GLY A 345 -8.00 27.40 25.20
CA GLY A 345 -8.14 28.87 25.17
C GLY A 345 -7.48 29.58 23.98
N ASP A 346 -8.07 30.68 23.53
CA ASP A 346 -7.69 31.34 22.26
C ASP A 346 -7.06 32.73 22.46
N ASP A 347 -6.52 32.98 23.66
CA ASP A 347 -5.74 34.21 23.91
C ASP A 347 -4.33 34.13 23.28
N PRO A 348 -3.67 35.27 22.98
CA PRO A 348 -2.35 35.27 22.34
C PRO A 348 -1.28 34.49 23.11
N ALA A 349 -1.36 34.43 24.45
CA ALA A 349 -0.41 33.68 25.25
C ALA A 349 -0.64 32.16 25.15
N ALA A 350 -1.89 31.72 25.01
CA ALA A 350 -2.27 30.35 24.73
C ALA A 350 -1.83 29.93 23.32
N THR A 351 -2.03 30.80 22.32
CA THR A 351 -1.52 30.58 20.95
C THR A 351 0.00 30.41 20.95
N GLN A 352 0.76 31.28 21.62
CA GLN A 352 2.22 31.12 21.73
C GLN A 352 2.60 29.79 22.39
N ARG A 353 1.97 29.42 23.53
CA ARG A 353 2.24 28.14 24.20
C ARG A 353 1.94 26.94 23.30
N ARG A 354 0.89 27.00 22.46
CA ARG A 354 0.56 25.97 21.47
C ARG A 354 1.61 25.87 20.38
N VAL A 355 2.11 27.00 19.86
CA VAL A 355 3.23 27.03 18.90
C VAL A 355 4.47 26.37 19.51
N ASP A 356 4.87 26.77 20.72
CA ASP A 356 6.02 26.20 21.42
C ASP A 356 5.86 24.69 21.66
N ALA A 357 4.65 24.25 22.04
CA ALA A 357 4.33 22.84 22.22
C ALA A 357 4.39 22.05 20.90
N LEU A 358 3.92 22.63 19.80
CA LEU A 358 3.96 22.01 18.47
C LEU A 358 5.40 21.81 17.99
N PHE A 359 6.26 22.82 18.12
CA PHE A 359 7.68 22.72 17.79
C PHE A 359 8.39 21.66 18.65
N ARG A 360 8.13 21.61 19.97
CA ARG A 360 8.69 20.57 20.83
C ARG A 360 8.21 19.17 20.47
N ALA A 361 6.94 19.03 20.06
CA ALA A 361 6.38 17.73 19.69
C ALA A 361 6.98 17.21 18.37
N VAL A 362 7.20 18.09 17.38
CA VAL A 362 7.66 17.71 16.04
C VAL A 362 9.17 17.74 15.89
N LEU A 363 9.82 18.83 16.33
CA LEU A 363 11.26 19.08 16.13
C LEU A 363 12.10 18.85 17.39
N LEU A 364 11.48 18.47 18.52
CA LEU A 364 12.16 18.19 19.79
C LEU A 364 12.98 19.38 20.35
N ARG A 365 12.63 20.61 19.96
CA ARG A 365 13.21 21.86 20.45
C ARG A 365 12.17 22.97 20.51
N GLU A 366 12.53 24.07 21.16
CA GLU A 366 11.75 25.32 21.10
C GLU A 366 11.92 26.00 19.73
N PRO A 367 10.90 26.75 19.25
CA PRO A 367 11.06 27.62 18.10
C PRO A 367 12.06 28.74 18.43
N SER A 368 12.85 29.15 17.44
CA SER A 368 13.59 30.40 17.51
C SER A 368 12.63 31.60 17.56
N PRO A 369 13.08 32.79 18.02
CA PRO A 369 12.23 33.99 18.04
C PRO A 369 11.64 34.35 16.66
N GLN A 370 12.38 34.06 15.59
CA GLN A 370 11.92 34.29 14.22
C GLN A 370 10.85 33.26 13.81
N GLU A 371 11.10 31.97 14.02
CA GLU A 371 10.13 30.90 13.70
C GLU A 371 8.83 31.06 14.48
N ALA A 372 8.91 31.47 15.75
CA ALA A 372 7.74 31.78 16.56
C ALA A 372 6.93 32.94 15.97
N ALA A 373 7.59 34.02 15.55
CA ALA A 373 6.92 35.16 14.93
C ALA A 373 6.26 34.79 13.59
N GLU A 374 6.96 34.06 12.73
CA GLU A 374 6.45 33.59 11.43
C GLU A 374 5.26 32.64 11.59
N ALA A 375 5.31 31.72 12.57
CA ALA A 375 4.19 30.83 12.88
C ALA A 375 2.94 31.59 13.36
N MET A 376 3.12 32.59 14.22
CA MET A 376 2.03 33.44 14.71
C MET A 376 1.42 34.28 13.57
N GLU A 377 2.26 34.83 12.68
CA GLU A 377 1.81 35.57 11.50
C GLU A 377 1.04 34.67 10.52
N PHE A 378 1.54 33.46 10.27
CA PHE A 378 0.87 32.48 9.42
C PHE A 378 -0.52 32.13 9.94
N LEU A 379 -0.66 31.84 11.24
CA LEU A 379 -1.94 31.51 11.85
C LEU A 379 -2.96 32.66 11.76
N ALA A 380 -2.50 33.92 11.79
CA ALA A 380 -3.36 35.08 11.62
C ALA A 380 -3.85 35.25 10.18
N HIS A 381 -3.00 34.98 9.17
CA HIS A 381 -3.34 35.14 7.76
C HIS A 381 -4.13 33.97 7.19
N ALA A 382 -3.77 32.73 7.53
CA ALA A 382 -4.41 31.51 7.00
C ALA A 382 -5.88 31.38 7.42
N ALA A 383 -6.32 32.09 8.46
CA ALA A 383 -7.73 32.18 8.82
C ALA A 383 -8.57 32.99 7.80
N SER A 384 -7.93 33.79 6.92
CA SER A 384 -8.59 34.66 5.95
C SER A 384 -8.71 34.04 4.54
N ASP A 385 -7.92 33.03 4.20
CA ASP A 385 -7.93 32.37 2.88
C ASP A 385 -8.87 31.16 2.91
N THR A 386 -10.17 31.40 2.69
CA THR A 386 -11.15 30.32 2.52
C THR A 386 -11.15 29.76 1.10
N GLN A 387 -10.86 28.44 1.04
CA GLN A 387 -11.31 27.40 0.10
C GLN A 387 -11.20 27.66 -1.41
N PRO A 388 -10.52 26.77 -2.18
CA PRO A 388 -10.77 26.68 -3.62
C PRO A 388 -12.25 26.33 -3.82
N SER A 389 -13.03 27.25 -4.39
CA SER A 389 -14.37 26.90 -4.87
C SER A 389 -14.23 25.87 -5.98
N GLY A 390 -15.04 24.82 -5.96
CA GLY A 390 -15.19 23.94 -7.13
C GLY A 390 -15.62 24.74 -8.38
N PRO A 391 -15.85 24.09 -9.52
CA PRO A 391 -16.55 24.74 -10.63
C PRO A 391 -17.79 25.45 -10.08
N PRO A 392 -18.10 26.70 -10.51
CA PRO A 392 -19.19 27.50 -9.92
C PRO A 392 -20.56 26.81 -9.88
N THR A 393 -20.73 25.78 -10.71
CA THR A 393 -21.93 24.99 -10.97
C THR A 393 -21.95 23.64 -10.26
N ALA A 394 -20.86 23.26 -9.57
CA ALA A 394 -20.73 21.92 -9.01
C ALA A 394 -21.62 21.69 -7.78
N ASP A 395 -21.85 22.72 -6.98
CA ASP A 395 -22.71 22.66 -5.79
C ASP A 395 -24.20 22.41 -6.14
N ASP A 396 -24.58 22.59 -7.40
CA ASP A 396 -25.94 22.33 -7.89
C ASP A 396 -26.22 20.83 -8.13
N TRP A 397 -25.20 19.96 -7.99
CA TRP A 397 -25.30 18.52 -8.19
C TRP A 397 -25.31 17.74 -6.87
N THR A 398 -26.08 16.64 -6.82
CA THR A 398 -26.05 15.67 -5.72
C THR A 398 -26.14 14.25 -6.27
N TYR A 399 -25.38 13.32 -5.68
CA TYR A 399 -25.28 11.93 -6.12
C TYR A 399 -25.93 11.00 -5.10
N GLY A 400 -26.91 10.23 -5.54
CA GLY A 400 -27.75 9.47 -4.65
C GLY A 400 -28.37 8.24 -5.30
N TYR A 401 -29.31 7.67 -4.57
CA TYR A 401 -30.16 6.58 -5.05
C TYR A 401 -31.62 6.82 -4.70
N GLY A 402 -32.53 6.15 -5.39
CA GLY A 402 -33.97 6.24 -5.14
C GLY A 402 -34.75 5.34 -6.08
N LYS A 403 -36.05 5.62 -6.22
CA LYS A 403 -36.98 4.80 -7.02
C LYS A 403 -37.75 5.64 -8.03
N LEU A 404 -37.95 5.12 -9.24
CA LEU A 404 -38.96 5.64 -10.18
C LEU A 404 -40.36 5.10 -9.81
N ASP A 405 -41.32 6.00 -9.65
CA ASP A 405 -42.73 5.62 -9.58
C ASP A 405 -43.33 5.53 -10.99
N GLU A 406 -43.58 4.31 -11.46
CA GLU A 406 -44.17 4.03 -12.77
C GLU A 406 -45.57 4.63 -12.94
N ALA A 407 -46.31 4.90 -11.85
CA ALA A 407 -47.66 5.46 -11.93
C ALA A 407 -47.66 6.98 -12.16
N THR A 408 -46.74 7.69 -11.50
CA THR A 408 -46.68 9.16 -11.52
C THR A 408 -45.54 9.71 -12.37
N GLY A 409 -44.57 8.87 -12.72
CA GLY A 409 -43.33 9.26 -13.39
C GLY A 409 -42.39 10.08 -12.50
N ALA A 410 -42.59 10.08 -11.19
CA ALA A 410 -41.79 10.86 -10.23
C ALA A 410 -40.71 10.03 -9.54
N THR A 411 -39.66 10.69 -9.07
CA THR A 411 -38.65 10.09 -8.19
C THR A 411 -39.15 10.03 -6.75
N ILE A 412 -39.07 8.87 -6.12
CA ILE A 412 -39.42 8.64 -4.71
C ILE A 412 -38.16 8.31 -3.91
N GLY A 413 -38.02 8.95 -2.73
CA GLY A 413 -37.07 8.52 -1.71
C GLY A 413 -35.59 8.79 -2.03
N PHE A 414 -35.28 9.84 -2.81
CA PHE A 414 -33.90 10.21 -3.11
C PHE A 414 -33.09 10.36 -1.82
N THR A 415 -32.01 9.58 -1.72
CA THR A 415 -31.10 9.58 -0.59
C THR A 415 -29.66 9.72 -1.12
N PRO A 416 -28.88 10.72 -0.67
CA PRO A 416 -27.47 10.84 -1.06
C PRO A 416 -26.65 9.60 -0.70
N LEU A 417 -25.70 9.24 -1.56
CA LEU A 417 -24.78 8.14 -1.28
C LEU A 417 -23.81 8.55 -0.17
N PRO A 418 -23.61 7.71 0.87
CA PRO A 418 -22.92 8.14 2.09
C PRO A 418 -21.39 8.05 2.01
N HIS A 419 -20.81 7.47 0.97
CA HIS A 419 -19.37 7.19 0.92
C HIS A 419 -18.75 7.54 -0.44
N PHE A 420 -17.71 8.37 -0.43
CA PHE A 420 -16.85 8.63 -1.58
C PHE A 420 -15.55 7.83 -1.43
N ASN A 421 -15.22 7.01 -2.44
CA ASN A 421 -14.05 6.11 -2.38
C ASN A 421 -12.75 6.73 -2.95
N GLY A 422 -12.79 8.01 -3.35
CA GLY A 422 -11.71 8.71 -4.04
C GLY A 422 -11.93 8.90 -5.55
N ASP A 423 -12.84 8.12 -6.13
CA ASP A 423 -13.15 8.11 -7.57
C ASP A 423 -14.67 8.21 -7.85
N GLY A 424 -15.51 7.63 -6.99
CA GLY A 424 -16.97 7.72 -7.08
C GLY A 424 -17.69 7.58 -5.74
N TRP A 425 -18.95 8.01 -5.75
CA TRP A 425 -19.91 7.86 -4.66
C TRP A 425 -20.54 6.46 -4.69
N GLN A 426 -20.64 5.80 -3.54
CA GLN A 426 -21.16 4.44 -3.38
C GLN A 426 -21.81 4.23 -1.99
N GLY A 427 -22.44 3.07 -1.79
CA GLY A 427 -23.23 2.79 -0.60
C GLY A 427 -22.45 2.65 0.72
N GLY A 428 -21.18 2.25 0.67
CA GLY A 428 -20.35 2.03 1.85
C GLY A 428 -18.87 1.78 1.48
N PRO A 429 -17.97 1.59 2.46
CA PRO A 429 -16.53 1.40 2.21
C PRO A 429 -16.18 0.06 1.52
N GLN A 430 -17.08 -0.92 1.57
CA GLN A 430 -16.96 -2.17 0.82
C GLN A 430 -17.85 -2.09 -0.42
N TYR A 431 -17.37 -2.61 -1.55
CA TYR A 431 -18.10 -2.64 -2.81
C TYR A 431 -18.18 -4.09 -3.33
N PRO A 432 -19.38 -4.64 -3.57
CA PRO A 432 -20.70 -4.03 -3.34
C PRO A 432 -21.02 -3.80 -1.86
N ASP A 433 -21.86 -2.80 -1.58
CA ASP A 433 -22.35 -2.54 -0.21
C ASP A 433 -23.37 -3.62 0.21
N ALA A 434 -23.40 -3.96 1.50
CA ALA A 434 -24.27 -5.01 2.02
C ALA A 434 -25.77 -4.67 1.95
N LYS A 435 -26.14 -3.38 1.89
CA LYS A 435 -27.53 -2.91 1.83
C LYS A 435 -27.89 -2.35 0.46
N LEU A 436 -27.04 -1.50 -0.09
CA LEU A 436 -27.27 -0.74 -1.31
C LEU A 436 -26.70 -1.43 -2.56
N GLY A 437 -25.90 -2.49 -2.36
CA GLY A 437 -25.41 -3.33 -3.44
C GLY A 437 -24.40 -2.63 -4.33
N TRP A 438 -24.60 -2.74 -5.64
CA TRP A 438 -23.70 -2.22 -6.67
C TRP A 438 -23.88 -0.73 -6.98
N VAL A 439 -24.77 -0.01 -6.28
CA VAL A 439 -25.05 1.39 -6.63
C VAL A 439 -23.78 2.25 -6.52
N ARG A 440 -23.41 2.89 -7.64
CA ARG A 440 -22.23 3.74 -7.74
C ARG A 440 -22.43 4.82 -8.78
N LEU A 441 -21.91 6.01 -8.51
CA LEU A 441 -21.82 7.13 -9.46
C LEU A 441 -20.41 7.72 -9.43
N ASP A 442 -19.76 7.85 -10.57
CA ASP A 442 -18.46 8.52 -10.74
C ASP A 442 -18.57 9.69 -11.72
N ALA A 443 -17.47 10.30 -12.16
CA ALA A 443 -17.54 11.44 -13.07
C ALA A 443 -18.18 11.10 -14.44
N THR A 444 -18.02 9.86 -14.94
CA THR A 444 -18.38 9.49 -16.32
C THR A 444 -19.67 8.68 -16.42
N GLY A 445 -20.07 8.00 -15.36
CA GLY A 445 -21.23 7.12 -15.37
C GLY A 445 -21.57 6.54 -13.99
N GLY A 446 -21.80 5.23 -13.95
CA GLY A 446 -22.14 4.51 -12.73
C GLY A 446 -22.64 3.09 -12.94
N HIS A 447 -23.24 2.55 -11.89
CA HIS A 447 -23.95 1.28 -11.87
C HIS A 447 -25.20 1.44 -10.98
N PRO A 448 -26.38 0.93 -11.39
CA PRO A 448 -27.57 0.92 -10.54
C PRO A 448 -27.41 -0.06 -9.37
N GLY A 449 -28.26 0.04 -8.35
CA GLY A 449 -28.28 -0.88 -7.22
C GLY A 449 -28.86 -2.25 -7.55
N ASN A 450 -29.13 -3.03 -6.51
CA ASN A 450 -29.58 -4.42 -6.64
C ASN A 450 -31.09 -4.58 -6.92
N ASP A 451 -31.83 -3.49 -7.01
CA ASP A 451 -33.26 -3.50 -7.29
C ASP A 451 -33.72 -2.13 -7.82
N LEU A 452 -34.97 -2.06 -8.28
CA LEU A 452 -35.60 -0.84 -8.77
C LEU A 452 -35.81 0.25 -7.69
N ALA A 453 -35.64 -0.08 -6.41
CA ALA A 453 -35.71 0.90 -5.32
C ALA A 453 -34.36 1.59 -5.04
N HIS A 454 -33.28 1.07 -5.62
CA HIS A 454 -31.92 1.59 -5.50
C HIS A 454 -31.36 2.01 -6.88
N ALA A 455 -32.19 2.65 -7.70
CA ALA A 455 -31.76 3.28 -8.94
C ALA A 455 -30.65 4.31 -8.65
N ALA A 456 -29.65 4.40 -9.51
CA ALA A 456 -28.61 5.43 -9.41
C ALA A 456 -29.17 6.77 -9.90
N ILE A 457 -29.00 7.83 -9.12
CA ILE A 457 -29.57 9.15 -9.44
C ILE A 457 -28.50 10.23 -9.34
N ARG A 458 -28.24 10.92 -10.46
CA ARG A 458 -27.62 12.26 -10.42
C ARG A 458 -28.73 13.29 -10.35
N ARG A 459 -28.80 14.06 -9.28
CA ARG A 459 -29.77 15.13 -9.10
C ARG A 459 -29.11 16.47 -9.38
N TRP A 460 -29.72 17.25 -10.25
CA TRP A 460 -29.40 18.67 -10.42
C TRP A 460 -30.50 19.50 -9.76
N THR A 461 -30.14 20.56 -9.03
CA THR A 461 -31.08 21.48 -8.40
C THR A 461 -30.94 22.86 -9.02
N ALA A 462 -32.03 23.42 -9.54
CA ALA A 462 -31.99 24.73 -10.18
C ALA A 462 -31.60 25.83 -9.17
N PRO A 463 -30.49 26.57 -9.38
CA PRO A 463 -30.09 27.62 -8.44
C PRO A 463 -30.98 28.87 -8.50
N ARG A 464 -31.73 29.04 -9.59
CA ARG A 464 -32.59 30.20 -9.85
C ARG A 464 -33.63 29.87 -10.93
N ASP A 465 -34.63 30.73 -11.05
CA ASP A 465 -35.62 30.66 -12.14
C ASP A 465 -34.93 30.86 -13.48
N MET A 466 -35.10 29.91 -14.40
CA MET A 466 -34.45 29.95 -15.71
C MET A 466 -35.15 29.04 -16.71
N THR A 467 -34.78 29.17 -17.99
CA THR A 467 -35.12 28.16 -19.00
C THR A 467 -33.84 27.46 -19.42
N ILE A 468 -33.86 26.13 -19.42
CA ILE A 468 -32.70 25.29 -19.75
C ILE A 468 -32.98 24.42 -20.98
N GLU A 469 -31.89 24.09 -21.67
CA GLU A 469 -31.80 22.96 -22.60
C GLU A 469 -30.99 21.85 -21.91
N ILE A 470 -31.43 20.60 -22.05
CA ILE A 470 -30.71 19.41 -21.56
C ILE A 470 -30.27 18.60 -22.77
N ARG A 471 -28.95 18.38 -22.89
CA ARG A 471 -28.36 17.43 -23.84
C ARG A 471 -27.58 16.38 -23.08
N SER A 472 -27.80 15.11 -23.39
CA SER A 472 -27.07 14.04 -22.74
C SER A 472 -26.69 12.92 -23.69
N GLU A 473 -25.56 12.28 -23.42
CA GLU A 473 -25.00 11.16 -24.18
C GLU A 473 -24.94 9.94 -23.26
N PHE A 474 -25.71 8.90 -23.58
CA PHE A 474 -25.82 7.67 -22.81
C PHE A 474 -25.19 6.50 -23.57
N LYS A 475 -24.50 5.61 -22.85
CA LYS A 475 -23.97 4.36 -23.41
C LYS A 475 -24.02 3.23 -22.39
N HIS A 476 -24.51 2.08 -22.84
CA HIS A 476 -24.40 0.81 -22.13
C HIS A 476 -23.60 -0.17 -23.00
N GLU A 477 -22.42 -0.58 -22.53
CA GLU A 477 -21.48 -1.40 -23.30
C GLU A 477 -21.58 -2.92 -23.09
N PRO A 478 -21.84 -3.42 -21.86
CA PRO A 478 -21.74 -4.85 -21.61
C PRO A 478 -22.72 -5.70 -22.43
N PRO A 479 -22.24 -6.81 -23.04
CA PRO A 479 -23.12 -7.69 -23.77
C PRO A 479 -23.84 -8.77 -22.95
N GLN A 480 -23.35 -9.08 -21.74
CA GLN A 480 -23.80 -10.24 -20.94
C GLN A 480 -25.04 -9.99 -20.07
N GLY A 481 -25.47 -8.74 -19.90
CA GLY A 481 -26.69 -8.35 -19.18
C GLY A 481 -27.90 -8.19 -20.11
N ASP A 482 -28.98 -7.61 -19.60
CA ASP A 482 -30.18 -7.22 -20.34
C ASP A 482 -30.34 -5.71 -20.51
N GLY A 483 -29.42 -4.93 -19.91
CA GLY A 483 -29.29 -3.50 -20.11
C GLY A 483 -29.92 -2.70 -18.97
N VAL A 484 -30.00 -1.40 -19.19
CA VAL A 484 -30.47 -0.44 -18.18
C VAL A 484 -31.53 0.47 -18.75
N ARG A 485 -32.38 0.99 -17.86
CA ARG A 485 -33.39 2.00 -18.22
C ARG A 485 -32.94 3.33 -17.64
N ALA A 486 -32.91 4.36 -18.48
CA ALA A 486 -32.50 5.70 -18.11
C ALA A 486 -33.67 6.67 -18.29
N ALA A 487 -33.85 7.61 -17.35
CA ALA A 487 -34.91 8.61 -17.39
C ALA A 487 -34.42 9.98 -16.87
N ILE A 488 -34.87 11.04 -17.55
CA ILE A 488 -34.76 12.43 -17.08
C ILE A 488 -36.10 12.82 -16.50
N ILE A 489 -36.12 13.20 -15.22
CA ILE A 489 -37.36 13.41 -14.45
C ILE A 489 -37.33 14.80 -13.82
N ALA A 490 -38.38 15.59 -14.02
CA ALA A 490 -38.56 16.86 -13.34
C ALA A 490 -39.34 16.67 -12.02
N GLY A 491 -38.73 17.11 -10.92
CA GLY A 491 -39.35 17.15 -9.60
C GLY A 491 -40.37 18.28 -9.44
N VAL A 492 -41.16 18.18 -8.37
CA VAL A 492 -42.12 19.22 -7.94
C VAL A 492 -41.42 20.13 -6.93
N VAL A 493 -41.61 21.45 -7.04
CA VAL A 493 -41.20 22.37 -5.97
C VAL A 493 -42.19 22.24 -4.83
N ASP A 494 -41.71 21.84 -3.65
CA ASP A 494 -42.52 21.76 -2.45
C ASP A 494 -42.92 23.19 -2.02
N GLN A 495 -44.11 23.63 -2.43
CA GLN A 495 -44.73 24.82 -1.83
C GLN A 495 -45.33 24.36 -0.50
N SER A 496 -44.57 24.60 0.56
CA SER A 496 -44.89 24.26 1.95
C SER A 496 -46.32 24.61 2.38
N ASP A 497 -46.95 23.70 3.13
CA ASP A 497 -47.91 23.97 4.21
C ASP A 497 -49.12 24.89 3.92
N ASP A 498 -49.88 24.65 2.85
CA ASP A 498 -51.27 25.12 2.81
C ASP A 498 -52.24 24.04 2.32
N ALA A 499 -53.15 23.68 3.22
CA ALA A 499 -54.20 22.69 3.03
C ALA A 499 -55.26 23.18 2.03
N ALA A 500 -55.19 22.75 0.78
CA ALA A 500 -56.33 22.38 -0.07
C ALA A 500 -55.83 22.02 -1.47
N GLY A 501 -55.93 20.74 -1.82
CA GLY A 501 -55.55 20.24 -3.14
C GLY A 501 -56.43 20.81 -4.26
N GLN A 502 -55.77 21.41 -5.25
CA GLN A 502 -56.13 21.35 -6.66
C GLN A 502 -54.88 21.65 -7.51
N PRO A 503 -54.54 20.82 -8.52
CA PRO A 503 -53.42 21.12 -9.40
C PRO A 503 -53.76 22.33 -10.27
N ALA A 504 -52.97 23.40 -10.15
CA ALA A 504 -53.07 24.55 -11.03
C ALA A 504 -52.61 24.13 -12.44
N SER A 505 -53.56 23.94 -13.36
CA SER A 505 -53.25 23.82 -14.78
C SER A 505 -52.82 25.18 -15.31
N SER A 506 -51.53 25.40 -15.54
CA SER A 506 -51.07 26.56 -16.33
C SER A 506 -51.34 26.29 -17.81
N ALA A 507 -52.12 27.16 -18.45
CA ALA A 507 -52.60 27.03 -19.83
C ALA A 507 -51.53 27.28 -20.93
N ASP A 508 -50.24 27.29 -20.60
CA ASP A 508 -49.12 27.51 -21.55
C ASP A 508 -48.08 26.37 -21.57
N GLY A 509 -48.30 25.27 -20.84
CA GLY A 509 -47.46 24.06 -20.96
C GLY A 509 -45.98 24.21 -20.56
N SER A 510 -45.60 25.26 -19.84
CA SER A 510 -44.20 25.65 -19.58
C SER A 510 -43.60 25.11 -18.27
N GLN A 511 -44.38 24.58 -17.33
CA GLN A 511 -43.89 23.79 -16.19
C GLN A 511 -44.29 22.32 -16.35
N ARG A 512 -43.31 21.43 -16.57
CA ARG A 512 -43.52 19.98 -16.67
C ARG A 512 -42.94 19.29 -15.43
N THR A 513 -43.71 18.38 -14.85
CA THR A 513 -43.29 17.51 -13.74
C THR A 513 -43.43 16.05 -14.18
N GLY A 514 -42.57 15.16 -13.68
CA GLY A 514 -42.51 13.75 -14.08
C GLY A 514 -41.48 13.49 -15.18
N ILE A 515 -41.61 12.36 -15.90
CA ILE A 515 -40.65 11.92 -16.92
C ILE A 515 -40.65 12.88 -18.12
N LEU A 516 -39.50 13.49 -18.39
CA LEU A 516 -39.25 14.37 -19.54
C LEU A 516 -38.73 13.59 -20.75
N ALA A 517 -37.84 12.63 -20.51
CA ALA A 517 -37.26 11.74 -21.52
C ALA A 517 -36.91 10.40 -20.88
N ARG A 518 -37.00 9.30 -21.62
CA ARG A 518 -36.57 7.97 -21.16
C ARG A 518 -36.08 7.12 -22.32
N GLY A 519 -35.24 6.13 -22.02
CA GLY A 519 -34.77 5.15 -22.99
C GLY A 519 -34.23 3.89 -22.33
N ASP A 520 -34.36 2.76 -23.04
CA ASP A 520 -33.79 1.47 -22.66
C ASP A 520 -32.51 1.24 -23.48
N PHE A 521 -31.41 0.90 -22.80
CA PHE A 521 -30.09 0.80 -23.42
C PHE A 521 -29.45 -0.56 -23.14
N HIS A 522 -29.17 -1.31 -24.21
CA HIS A 522 -28.45 -2.58 -24.17
C HIS A 522 -27.51 -2.66 -25.37
N GLN A 523 -26.20 -2.76 -25.11
CA GLN A 523 -25.14 -2.70 -26.12
C GLN A 523 -25.32 -1.55 -27.13
N SER A 524 -25.81 -0.41 -26.65
CA SER A 524 -26.19 0.72 -27.49
C SER A 524 -25.75 2.04 -26.88
N ALA A 525 -25.68 3.05 -27.75
CA ALA A 525 -25.49 4.44 -27.38
C ALA A 525 -26.64 5.27 -27.95
N GLY A 526 -27.02 6.33 -27.25
CA GLY A 526 -28.03 7.27 -27.70
C GLY A 526 -28.04 8.55 -26.88
N SER A 527 -28.96 9.44 -27.18
CA SER A 527 -29.14 10.69 -26.43
C SER A 527 -30.53 10.78 -25.81
N LEU A 528 -30.59 11.41 -24.64
CA LEU A 528 -31.83 11.88 -24.02
C LEU A 528 -31.74 13.40 -23.98
N GLU A 529 -32.63 14.07 -24.71
CA GLU A 529 -32.61 15.51 -24.93
C GLU A 529 -33.93 16.16 -24.52
N VAL A 530 -33.83 17.34 -23.92
CA VAL A 530 -34.98 18.21 -23.61
C VAL A 530 -34.65 19.59 -24.16
N GLU A 531 -35.25 19.95 -25.29
CA GLU A 531 -34.92 21.18 -26.04
C GLU A 531 -35.19 22.45 -25.23
N ARG A 532 -36.23 22.44 -24.40
CA ARG A 532 -36.64 23.60 -23.61
C ARG A 532 -37.43 23.17 -22.38
N LEU A 533 -36.96 23.57 -21.20
CA LEU A 533 -37.64 23.37 -19.93
C LEU A 533 -37.51 24.63 -19.07
N THR A 534 -38.63 25.21 -18.65
CA THR A 534 -38.62 26.29 -17.65
C THR A 534 -38.63 25.68 -16.26
N VAL A 535 -37.64 26.06 -15.44
CA VAL A 535 -37.46 25.59 -14.07
C VAL A 535 -37.49 26.77 -13.10
N THR A 536 -37.96 26.53 -11.89
CA THR A 536 -37.94 27.49 -10.78
C THR A 536 -36.81 27.17 -9.80
N ALA A 537 -36.33 28.17 -9.07
CA ALA A 537 -35.31 27.99 -8.04
C ALA A 537 -35.68 26.87 -7.06
N GLY A 538 -34.73 25.97 -6.78
CA GLY A 538 -34.92 24.78 -5.94
C GLY A 538 -35.61 23.59 -6.62
N GLN A 539 -36.08 23.72 -7.87
CA GLN A 539 -36.63 22.59 -8.62
C GLN A 539 -35.54 21.60 -8.98
N THR A 540 -35.79 20.30 -8.75
CA THR A 540 -34.82 19.24 -9.04
C THR A 540 -35.07 18.59 -10.40
N ILE A 541 -34.00 18.25 -11.11
CA ILE A 541 -34.00 17.37 -12.28
C ILE A 541 -33.18 16.13 -11.94
N ASP A 542 -33.83 14.96 -11.97
CA ASP A 542 -33.20 13.69 -11.67
C ASP A 542 -32.85 12.95 -12.96
N PHE A 543 -31.59 12.58 -13.07
CA PHE A 543 -31.06 11.68 -14.09
C PHE A 543 -30.92 10.31 -13.45
N LEU A 544 -31.99 9.52 -13.62
CA LEU A 544 -32.17 8.23 -12.97
C LEU A 544 -31.79 7.10 -13.93
N VAL A 545 -31.02 6.14 -13.44
CA VAL A 545 -30.74 4.87 -14.12
C VAL A 545 -31.10 3.71 -13.20
N ASP A 546 -31.97 2.83 -13.66
CA ASP A 546 -32.29 1.58 -12.98
C ASP A 546 -32.04 0.35 -13.87
N ILE A 547 -32.13 -0.81 -13.24
CA ILE A 547 -31.89 -2.13 -13.85
C ILE A 547 -33.01 -2.52 -14.82
N GLY A 548 -32.70 -3.45 -15.73
CA GLY A 548 -33.69 -4.24 -16.44
C GLY A 548 -34.35 -5.32 -15.56
N ASP A 549 -34.65 -6.47 -16.16
CA ASP A 549 -35.09 -7.69 -15.46
C ASP A 549 -33.92 -8.42 -14.78
N GLY A 550 -32.68 -8.19 -15.24
CA GLY A 550 -31.43 -8.72 -14.71
C GLY A 550 -30.75 -7.80 -13.69
N LEU A 551 -29.81 -8.37 -12.90
CA LEU A 551 -29.04 -7.67 -11.85
C LEU A 551 -27.54 -7.55 -12.15
N ALA A 552 -27.14 -7.91 -13.36
CA ALA A 552 -25.74 -8.12 -13.68
C ALA A 552 -25.35 -7.41 -14.97
N TYR A 553 -24.17 -6.81 -14.95
CA TYR A 553 -23.55 -6.11 -16.07
C TYR A 553 -24.25 -4.81 -16.47
N ASP A 554 -24.73 -4.04 -15.48
CA ASP A 554 -25.55 -2.83 -15.68
C ASP A 554 -24.72 -1.53 -15.60
N GLN A 555 -23.41 -1.62 -15.81
CA GLN A 555 -22.54 -0.45 -15.82
C GLN A 555 -22.87 0.44 -17.03
N PHE A 556 -22.98 1.75 -16.78
CA PHE A 556 -23.36 2.72 -17.80
C PHE A 556 -22.43 3.92 -17.80
N LEU A 557 -22.37 4.62 -18.95
CA LEU A 557 -21.77 5.93 -19.10
C LEU A 557 -22.87 6.94 -19.43
N TRP A 558 -22.91 8.06 -18.73
CA TRP A 558 -23.90 9.10 -18.99
C TRP A 558 -23.35 10.50 -18.68
N ARG A 559 -23.06 11.25 -19.75
CA ARG A 559 -22.66 12.65 -19.64
C ARG A 559 -23.86 13.55 -19.92
N ILE A 560 -24.10 14.50 -19.03
CA ILE A 560 -25.24 15.40 -19.07
C ILE A 560 -24.72 16.83 -19.14
N ARG A 561 -25.28 17.63 -20.05
CA ARG A 561 -25.02 19.06 -20.19
C ARG A 561 -26.32 19.83 -20.12
N LEU A 562 -26.42 20.74 -19.15
CA LEU A 562 -27.54 21.68 -19.03
C LEU A 562 -27.04 23.06 -19.44
N SER A 563 -27.73 23.72 -20.37
CA SER A 563 -27.39 25.08 -20.81
C SER A 563 -28.55 26.02 -20.51
N GLU A 564 -28.26 27.14 -19.86
CA GLU A 564 -29.23 28.23 -19.70
C GLU A 564 -29.52 28.87 -21.06
N LEU A 565 -30.79 28.88 -21.47
CA LEU A 565 -31.22 29.56 -22.70
C LEU A 565 -31.40 31.05 -22.40
N PRO A 566 -30.63 31.95 -23.05
CA PRO A 566 -30.63 33.36 -22.69
C PRO A 566 -31.97 34.03 -22.98
N ALA A 567 -32.38 34.94 -22.10
CA ALA A 567 -33.18 36.10 -22.51
C ALA A 567 -32.20 37.11 -23.11
N GLU A 568 -32.49 37.67 -24.29
CA GLU A 568 -31.60 38.54 -25.09
C GLU A 568 -30.45 39.23 -24.30
N ASP A 569 -29.19 38.97 -24.71
CA ASP A 569 -27.92 39.50 -24.15
C ASP A 569 -27.42 38.99 -22.77
N SER A 570 -27.81 37.78 -22.33
CA SER A 570 -27.29 37.17 -21.08
C SER A 570 -26.19 36.09 -21.28
N VAL A 571 -25.32 35.96 -20.27
CA VAL A 571 -24.27 34.92 -20.20
C VAL A 571 -24.91 33.53 -20.08
N VAL A 572 -24.53 32.60 -20.95
CA VAL A 572 -24.99 31.21 -20.90
C VAL A 572 -24.24 30.47 -19.80
N THR A 573 -24.94 30.09 -18.73
CA THR A 573 -24.41 29.16 -17.72
C THR A 573 -24.47 27.73 -18.26
N LEU A 574 -23.40 26.95 -18.09
CA LEU A 574 -23.31 25.55 -18.50
C LEU A 574 -23.00 24.68 -17.28
N TRP A 575 -23.86 23.70 -17.01
CA TRP A 575 -23.57 22.60 -16.07
C TRP A 575 -23.15 21.38 -16.88
N ASP A 576 -22.06 20.73 -16.50
CA ASP A 576 -21.54 19.51 -17.15
C ASP A 576 -21.28 18.46 -16.09
N SER A 577 -22.07 17.39 -16.07
CA SER A 577 -22.06 16.37 -15.02
C SER A 577 -20.72 15.67 -14.84
N GLN A 578 -19.80 15.76 -15.81
CA GLN A 578 -18.46 15.21 -15.74
C GLN A 578 -17.44 16.23 -15.19
N GLN A 579 -17.56 17.51 -15.58
CA GLN A 579 -16.65 18.56 -15.09
C GLN A 579 -17.02 19.05 -13.69
N ASP A 580 -18.31 19.05 -13.39
CA ASP A 580 -18.90 19.46 -12.12
C ASP A 580 -18.89 18.34 -11.06
N PHE A 581 -18.35 17.15 -11.40
CA PHE A 581 -18.37 16.03 -10.49
C PHE A 581 -17.42 16.25 -9.31
N LEU A 582 -18.00 16.54 -8.14
CA LEU A 582 -17.27 16.64 -6.89
C LEU A 582 -17.43 15.35 -6.07
N GLY A 583 -16.29 14.83 -5.64
CA GLY A 583 -16.24 13.91 -4.51
C GLY A 583 -16.46 14.63 -3.19
N ASP A 584 -16.32 13.92 -2.08
CA ASP A 584 -16.13 14.57 -0.78
C ASP A 584 -14.85 15.43 -0.91
N SER A 585 -15.05 16.74 -1.06
CA SER A 585 -14.04 17.72 -1.42
C SER A 585 -12.78 17.54 -0.56
N THR A 586 -11.61 17.76 -1.16
CA THR A 586 -10.31 17.81 -0.49
C THR A 586 -10.45 18.42 0.89
N ARG A 587 -10.40 17.58 1.93
CA ARG A 587 -10.51 18.05 3.31
C ARG A 587 -9.43 19.10 3.54
N LEU A 588 -9.84 20.36 3.67
CA LEU A 588 -8.89 21.42 3.96
C LEU A 588 -8.45 21.32 5.41
N LEU A 589 -7.13 21.43 5.59
CA LEU A 589 -6.53 21.57 6.88
C LEU A 589 -6.84 22.97 7.42
N THR A 590 -7.26 23.05 8.68
CA THR A 590 -7.31 24.31 9.44
C THR A 590 -5.93 24.98 9.49
N PRO A 591 -5.82 26.29 9.75
CA PRO A 591 -4.52 26.96 9.87
C PRO A 591 -3.53 26.24 10.79
N TRP A 592 -4.01 25.71 11.92
CA TRP A 592 -3.18 24.92 12.83
C TRP A 592 -2.71 23.60 12.23
N GLN A 593 -3.59 22.88 11.55
CA GLN A 593 -3.22 21.64 10.86
C GLN A 593 -2.25 21.91 9.70
N GLN A 594 -2.39 23.03 8.99
CA GLN A 594 -1.43 23.44 7.96
C GLN A 594 -0.05 23.74 8.57
N LEU A 595 0.01 24.48 9.69
CA LEU A 595 1.27 24.75 10.38
C LEU A 595 1.94 23.44 10.85
N ALA A 596 1.16 22.52 11.43
CA ALA A 596 1.65 21.21 11.82
C ALA A 596 2.18 20.42 10.61
N GLN A 597 1.47 20.43 9.48
CA GLN A 597 1.92 19.79 8.25
C GLN A 597 3.23 20.41 7.74
N VAL A 598 3.36 21.74 7.74
CA VAL A 598 4.59 22.44 7.33
C VAL A 598 5.78 21.94 8.13
N LEU A 599 5.64 21.81 9.46
CA LEU A 599 6.71 21.30 10.32
C LEU A 599 7.10 19.85 9.99
N LEU A 600 6.13 18.99 9.71
CA LEU A 600 6.35 17.60 9.27
C LEU A 600 6.99 17.50 7.87
N CYS A 601 6.93 18.56 7.07
CA CYS A 601 7.56 18.65 5.75
C CYS A 601 8.99 19.21 5.79
N THR A 602 9.47 19.70 6.94
CA THR A 602 10.79 20.34 7.03
C THR A 602 11.93 19.33 6.86
N ASN A 603 13.08 19.81 6.37
CA ASN A 603 14.30 19.01 6.36
C ASN A 603 14.74 18.60 7.77
N GLU A 604 14.49 19.44 8.78
CA GLU A 604 14.82 19.10 10.17
C GLU A 604 14.02 17.89 10.68
N PHE A 605 12.77 17.73 10.23
CA PHE A 605 11.99 16.54 10.55
C PHE A 605 12.38 15.32 9.69
N LEU A 606 12.73 15.53 8.43
CA LEU A 606 12.94 14.45 7.45
C LEU A 606 14.39 13.94 7.37
N PHE A 607 15.32 14.55 8.10
CA PHE A 607 16.73 14.19 8.12
C PHE A 607 17.21 13.97 9.55
N VAL A 608 18.18 13.09 9.72
CA VAL A 608 19.02 13.02 10.92
C VAL A 608 20.04 14.15 10.80
N PRO A 609 19.94 15.21 11.63
CA PRO A 609 20.72 16.44 11.49
C PRO A 609 22.19 16.27 11.85
#